data_AF-S0EMZ8-F1
#
_entry.id   AF-S0EMZ8-F1
#
_cell.length_a   1.000
_cell.length_b   1.000
_cell.length_c   1.000
_cell.angle_alpha   90.00
_cell.angle_beta   90.00
_cell.angle_gamma   90.00
#
_symmetry.space_group_name_H-M   'P 1'
#
loop_
_entity.id
_entity.type
_entity.pdbx_description
1 polymer ?
#
loop_
_entity_poly.entity_id
_entity_poly.type
_entity_poly.pdbx_seq_one_letter_code
_entity_poly.pdbx_strand_id
1 'polypeptide(L)'
;MSDTPSNRKRNSVRRANVTACQRCKSRKQRCDQNIPACSSCARAGVPCVSVDVDGQSVPRRYFLFSSVKRDCMHAYLNVLSYIKNLEDRVAELELALRNQGIDTDSDASRASQDALESTPEAHSSNDLNLLRLLVPRPNDVQHAQDSAYHTLLDTITVPDTVKFPPRPTAIQLAATYFEHSNFFSPVLNQESFHDTIDVLYQDQTSNGQGTSVQKFQLCMVLAIAIRLLNRTDSSIPTTASDSFFASAIGILTERPQATWRGDLQHLQNLLLIVQYTIFASNLSAAWHFIGLATRLAIDLDLLNETRLSVIEDAHENEAEVNKRRRVFWSTYILETNLCVILNRPRSIPDEAIFTPLPSTSGSESSSPLANHCILFRQLEYEIFHTLNYKPRANGTFFDYKSWKTGMKDRLVEWHANVPPLDPTSKLAPQNFFDGALYITLVSLFSPSRHFPHLSEDELRDLAQYASTSIELYREGFKEGKLRFYWRTTPNLFQSGAALIHCIKSLTLQGAVFDVNALKSRVSVCSTVLWGMAERYPPGASYRDRFDEMSATMDEMASELPMDISSDFLFGHNVLPSLNLDGAAALWTSTPPTLDPWILDQI
;
A
#
# COMPACT_ATOMS: atom_id res chain seq x y z
N MET A 1 -3.05 -60.52 35.30
CA MET A 1 -2.48 -60.52 33.93
C MET A 1 -3.53 -61.17 33.05
N SER A 2 -4.51 -60.42 32.53
CA SER A 2 -4.48 -59.70 31.22
C SER A 2 -4.37 -60.71 30.06
N ASP A 3 -5.26 -60.85 29.07
CA ASP A 3 -6.24 -59.93 28.49
C ASP A 3 -7.42 -60.68 27.84
N THR A 4 -8.61 -60.09 27.93
CA THR A 4 -9.81 -60.42 27.13
C THR A 4 -9.75 -59.73 25.76
N PRO A 5 -10.30 -60.34 24.67
CA PRO A 5 -10.26 -59.72 23.35
C PRO A 5 -11.29 -58.59 23.27
N SER A 6 -10.82 -57.35 23.13
CA SER A 6 -11.67 -56.18 22.98
C SER A 6 -12.43 -56.20 21.65
N ASN A 7 -13.75 -56.30 21.76
CA ASN A 7 -14.71 -56.14 20.67
C ASN A 7 -14.75 -54.65 20.27
N ARG A 8 -13.91 -54.24 19.31
CA ARG A 8 -13.97 -52.90 18.69
C ARG A 8 -15.29 -52.75 17.94
N LYS A 9 -16.31 -52.20 18.62
CA LYS A 9 -17.48 -51.59 17.97
C LYS A 9 -17.00 -50.53 16.99
N ARG A 10 -17.03 -50.85 15.69
CA ARG A 10 -16.93 -49.85 14.61
C ARG A 10 -18.11 -48.91 14.76
N ASN A 11 -17.85 -47.68 15.21
CA ASN A 11 -18.80 -46.58 15.14
C ASN A 11 -19.14 -46.33 13.67
N SER A 12 -20.24 -46.92 13.19
CA SER A 12 -20.83 -46.58 11.90
C SER A 12 -21.52 -45.23 12.02
N VAL A 13 -20.76 -44.15 11.82
CA VAL A 13 -21.35 -42.82 11.60
C VAL A 13 -22.13 -42.92 10.27
N ARG A 14 -23.47 -43.06 10.35
CA ARG A 14 -24.34 -42.95 9.19
C ARG A 14 -24.27 -41.49 8.69
N ARG A 15 -23.44 -41.23 7.68
CA ARG A 15 -23.42 -39.95 6.94
C ARG A 15 -24.44 -40.03 5.82
N ALA A 16 -25.52 -39.25 5.91
CA ALA A 16 -26.76 -39.43 5.16
C ALA A 16 -26.70 -39.19 3.63
N ASN A 17 -25.56 -38.79 3.04
CA ASN A 17 -25.51 -38.28 1.66
C ASN A 17 -24.54 -39.02 0.71
N VAL A 18 -24.03 -40.21 1.05
CA VAL A 18 -23.05 -40.92 0.20
C VAL A 18 -23.75 -41.91 -0.73
N THR A 19 -23.89 -41.57 -2.02
CA THR A 19 -24.49 -42.47 -3.01
C THR A 19 -23.56 -43.63 -3.40
N ALA A 20 -24.10 -44.68 -4.01
CA ALA A 20 -23.30 -45.81 -4.51
C ALA A 20 -22.25 -45.35 -5.55
N CYS A 21 -21.01 -45.83 -5.41
CA CYS A 21 -19.92 -45.45 -6.32
C CYS A 21 -20.19 -45.94 -7.76
N GLN A 22 -19.59 -45.27 -8.74
CA GLN A 22 -19.84 -45.51 -10.16
C GLN A 22 -19.51 -46.95 -10.58
N ARG A 23 -18.45 -47.55 -10.03
CA ARG A 23 -18.08 -48.95 -10.29
C ARG A 23 -19.10 -49.95 -9.74
N CYS A 24 -19.64 -49.71 -8.54
CA CYS A 24 -20.68 -50.58 -8.01
C CYS A 24 -22.00 -50.41 -8.78
N LYS A 25 -22.33 -49.19 -9.21
CA LYS A 25 -23.48 -48.90 -10.08
C LYS A 25 -23.36 -49.62 -11.43
N SER A 26 -22.22 -49.50 -12.12
CA SER A 26 -22.02 -50.13 -13.44
C SER A 26 -22.05 -51.65 -13.38
N ARG A 27 -21.54 -52.24 -12.30
CA ARG A 27 -21.56 -53.69 -12.06
C ARG A 27 -22.85 -54.21 -11.41
N LYS A 28 -23.85 -53.35 -11.17
CA LYS A 28 -25.12 -53.69 -10.49
C LYS A 28 -24.93 -54.48 -9.19
N GLN A 29 -23.87 -54.15 -8.43
CA GLN A 29 -23.53 -54.80 -7.16
C GLN A 29 -23.74 -53.87 -5.97
N ARG A 30 -24.03 -54.43 -4.78
CA ARG A 30 -24.28 -53.64 -3.58
C ARG A 30 -23.02 -52.87 -3.15
N CYS A 31 -23.17 -51.56 -2.94
CA CYS A 31 -22.12 -50.70 -2.41
C CYS A 31 -22.34 -50.48 -0.91
N ASP A 32 -21.33 -50.73 -0.09
CA ASP A 32 -21.37 -50.52 1.36
C ASP A 32 -21.11 -49.06 1.78
N GLN A 33 -20.96 -48.15 0.80
CA GLN A 33 -20.88 -46.70 1.01
C GLN A 33 -19.72 -46.21 1.92
N ASN A 34 -18.77 -47.09 2.26
CA ASN A 34 -17.62 -46.72 3.06
C ASN A 34 -16.71 -45.70 2.37
N ILE A 35 -16.06 -44.88 3.20
CA ILE A 35 -15.08 -43.83 2.86
C ILE A 35 -13.75 -44.22 3.54
N PRO A 36 -12.58 -44.05 2.91
CA PRO A 36 -12.30 -43.40 1.61
C PRO A 36 -12.66 -44.24 0.37
N ALA A 37 -12.95 -45.53 0.52
CA ALA A 37 -13.38 -46.41 -0.57
C ALA A 37 -14.36 -47.48 -0.07
N CYS A 38 -15.26 -47.94 -0.95
CA CYS A 38 -16.15 -49.08 -0.65
C CYS A 38 -15.32 -50.37 -0.52
N SER A 39 -15.76 -51.36 0.28
CA SER A 39 -14.97 -52.58 0.50
C SER A 39 -14.74 -53.40 -0.78
N SER A 40 -15.60 -53.24 -1.80
CA SER A 40 -15.42 -53.89 -3.10
C SER A 40 -14.33 -53.21 -3.94
N CYS A 41 -14.29 -51.88 -3.98
CA CYS A 41 -13.24 -51.15 -4.70
C CYS A 41 -11.89 -51.29 -4.00
N ALA A 42 -11.88 -51.24 -2.67
CA ALA A 42 -10.66 -51.40 -1.86
C ALA A 42 -10.01 -52.78 -2.09
N ARG A 43 -10.78 -53.87 -2.01
CA ARG A 43 -10.26 -55.24 -2.26
C ARG A 43 -9.75 -55.45 -3.67
N ALA A 44 -10.32 -54.73 -4.64
CA ALA A 44 -9.92 -54.83 -6.03
C ALA A 44 -8.84 -53.81 -6.44
N GLY A 45 -8.32 -53.02 -5.49
CA GLY A 45 -7.22 -52.09 -5.73
C GLY A 45 -7.49 -50.99 -6.75
N VAL A 46 -8.76 -50.62 -7.01
CA VAL A 46 -9.09 -49.57 -7.99
C VAL A 46 -9.68 -48.32 -7.33
N PRO A 47 -9.56 -47.15 -7.99
CA PRO A 47 -10.15 -45.90 -7.51
C PRO A 47 -11.66 -46.00 -7.27
N CYS A 48 -12.12 -45.54 -6.09
CA CYS A 48 -13.54 -45.49 -5.74
C CYS A 48 -14.08 -44.08 -5.97
N VAL A 49 -14.86 -43.89 -7.04
CA VAL A 49 -15.37 -42.58 -7.48
C VAL A 49 -16.89 -42.53 -7.35
N SER A 50 -17.42 -41.42 -6.84
CA SER A 50 -18.87 -41.16 -6.78
C SER A 50 -19.19 -39.87 -7.53
N VAL A 51 -20.47 -39.70 -7.86
CA VAL A 51 -20.95 -38.52 -8.61
C VAL A 51 -21.47 -37.52 -7.58
N ASP A 52 -21.01 -36.27 -7.67
CA ASP A 52 -21.51 -35.18 -6.83
C ASP A 52 -22.83 -34.60 -7.36
N VAL A 53 -23.43 -33.65 -6.65
CA VAL A 53 -24.70 -32.98 -7.02
C VAL A 53 -24.67 -32.35 -8.43
N ASP A 54 -23.50 -31.87 -8.88
CA ASP A 54 -23.31 -31.27 -10.20
C ASP A 54 -22.95 -32.28 -11.31
N GLY A 55 -23.05 -33.59 -11.04
CA GLY A 55 -22.78 -34.63 -12.03
C GLY A 55 -21.30 -34.95 -12.28
N GLN A 56 -20.38 -34.26 -11.60
CA GLN A 56 -18.94 -34.51 -11.73
C GLN A 56 -18.46 -35.74 -10.95
N SER A 57 -17.48 -36.44 -11.52
CA SER A 57 -16.89 -37.66 -10.95
C SER A 57 -15.79 -37.31 -9.94
N VAL A 58 -16.08 -37.47 -8.65
CA VAL A 58 -15.16 -37.14 -7.55
C VAL A 58 -14.71 -38.38 -6.77
N PRO A 59 -13.41 -38.50 -6.42
CA PRO A 59 -12.91 -39.58 -5.56
C PRO A 59 -13.65 -39.60 -4.22
N ARG A 60 -14.00 -40.77 -3.68
CA ARG A 60 -14.80 -40.83 -2.44
C ARG A 60 -14.16 -40.22 -1.20
N ARG A 61 -12.82 -40.10 -1.17
CA ARG A 61 -12.09 -39.32 -0.15
C ARG A 61 -12.60 -37.86 -0.04
N TYR A 62 -13.19 -37.34 -1.12
CA TYR A 62 -13.78 -36.02 -1.21
C TYR A 62 -14.93 -35.80 -0.19
N PHE A 63 -15.67 -36.85 0.16
CA PHE A 63 -16.74 -36.80 1.18
C PHE A 63 -16.22 -36.89 2.63
N LEU A 64 -14.90 -36.88 2.84
CA LEU A 64 -14.30 -36.72 4.17
C LEU A 64 -14.37 -35.28 4.67
N PHE A 65 -14.50 -34.31 3.75
CA PHE A 65 -14.36 -32.88 4.03
C PHE A 65 -15.71 -32.19 4.28
N SER A 66 -15.71 -31.08 5.04
CA SER A 66 -16.90 -30.25 5.27
C SER A 66 -17.42 -29.63 3.97
N SER A 67 -18.65 -29.10 3.94
CA SER A 67 -19.21 -28.42 2.76
C SER A 67 -18.29 -27.32 2.21
N VAL A 68 -17.75 -26.47 3.09
CA VAL A 68 -16.83 -25.39 2.70
C VAL A 68 -15.51 -25.92 2.12
N LYS A 69 -14.96 -27.00 2.71
CA LYS A 69 -13.74 -27.65 2.22
C LYS A 69 -13.96 -28.38 0.88
N ARG A 70 -15.20 -28.79 0.57
CA ARG A 70 -15.59 -29.33 -0.74
C ARG A 70 -15.56 -28.23 -1.81
N ASP A 71 -16.21 -27.10 -1.55
CA ASP A 71 -16.29 -25.99 -2.53
C ASP A 71 -14.90 -25.46 -2.93
N CYS A 72 -13.98 -25.34 -1.98
CA CYS A 72 -12.61 -24.90 -2.23
C CYS A 72 -11.78 -25.92 -3.05
N MET A 73 -11.95 -27.22 -2.77
CA MET A 73 -11.30 -28.28 -3.55
C MET A 73 -11.92 -28.41 -4.96
N HIS A 74 -13.22 -28.14 -5.13
CA HIS A 74 -13.83 -28.01 -6.47
C HIS A 74 -13.23 -26.86 -7.26
N ALA A 75 -13.07 -25.68 -6.64
CA ALA A 75 -12.44 -24.54 -7.29
C ALA A 75 -11.01 -24.88 -7.76
N TYR A 76 -10.21 -25.52 -6.90
CA TYR A 76 -8.86 -25.95 -7.25
C TYR A 76 -8.83 -26.98 -8.39
N LEU A 77 -9.70 -27.99 -8.37
CA LEU A 77 -9.78 -29.00 -9.45
C LEU A 77 -10.27 -28.39 -10.77
N ASN A 78 -11.18 -27.42 -10.72
CA ASN A 78 -11.63 -26.68 -11.90
C ASN A 78 -10.48 -25.88 -12.51
N VAL A 79 -9.69 -25.19 -11.69
CA VAL A 79 -8.49 -24.46 -12.14
C VAL A 79 -7.48 -25.41 -12.78
N LEU A 80 -7.21 -26.57 -12.18
CA LEU A 80 -6.31 -27.58 -12.79
C LEU A 80 -6.84 -28.11 -14.12
N SER A 81 -8.15 -28.33 -14.25
CA SER A 81 -8.76 -28.76 -15.51
C SER A 81 -8.69 -27.68 -16.59
N TYR A 82 -8.82 -26.42 -16.18
CA TYR A 82 -8.74 -25.26 -17.06
C TYR A 82 -7.31 -25.04 -17.55
N ILE A 83 -6.31 -25.15 -16.67
CA ILE A 83 -4.88 -25.10 -17.03
C ILE A 83 -4.58 -26.18 -18.06
N LYS A 84 -5.01 -27.42 -17.82
CA LYS A 84 -4.79 -28.52 -18.77
C LYS A 84 -5.46 -28.25 -20.13
N ASN A 85 -6.67 -27.70 -20.14
CA ASN A 85 -7.35 -27.34 -21.39
C ASN A 85 -6.60 -26.24 -22.16
N LEU A 86 -6.02 -25.27 -21.44
CA LEU A 86 -5.18 -24.24 -22.06
C LEU A 86 -3.89 -24.83 -22.60
N GLU A 87 -3.21 -25.72 -21.85
CA GLU A 87 -2.02 -26.44 -22.32
C GLU A 87 -2.31 -27.21 -23.61
N ASP A 88 -3.42 -27.96 -23.66
CA ASP A 88 -3.84 -28.70 -24.84
C ASP A 88 -4.13 -27.76 -26.03
N ARG A 89 -4.81 -26.63 -25.80
CA ARG A 89 -5.09 -25.62 -26.85
C ARG A 89 -3.83 -24.91 -27.35
N VAL A 90 -2.87 -24.64 -26.46
CA VAL A 90 -1.57 -24.07 -26.85
C VAL A 90 -0.83 -25.06 -27.74
N ALA A 91 -0.78 -26.34 -27.37
CA ALA A 91 -0.17 -27.38 -28.20
C ALA A 91 -0.84 -27.52 -29.58
N GLU A 92 -2.17 -27.42 -29.66
CA GLU A 92 -2.89 -27.42 -30.93
C GLU A 92 -2.54 -26.19 -31.81
N LEU A 93 -2.45 -25.00 -31.21
CA LEU A 93 -2.09 -23.77 -31.91
C LEU A 93 -0.63 -23.77 -32.38
N GLU A 94 0.30 -24.24 -31.56
CA GLU A 94 1.70 -24.43 -31.92
C GLU A 94 1.83 -25.39 -33.11
N LEU A 95 1.06 -26.48 -33.12
CA LEU A 95 1.04 -27.43 -34.22
C LEU A 95 0.42 -26.84 -35.50
N ALA A 96 -0.62 -26.02 -35.37
CA ALA A 96 -1.22 -25.30 -36.50
C ALA A 96 -0.26 -24.27 -37.10
N LEU A 97 0.51 -23.56 -36.28
CA LEU A 97 1.52 -22.59 -36.70
C LEU A 97 2.72 -23.27 -37.39
N ARG A 98 3.18 -24.42 -36.86
CA ARG A 98 4.20 -25.25 -37.50
C ARG A 98 3.75 -25.75 -38.88
N ASN A 99 2.48 -26.12 -39.03
CA ASN A 99 1.90 -26.51 -40.32
C ASN A 99 1.81 -25.35 -41.32
N GLN A 100 1.85 -24.10 -40.86
CA GLN A 100 1.92 -22.89 -41.71
C GLN A 100 3.36 -22.44 -41.99
N GLY A 101 4.36 -23.22 -41.55
CA GLY A 101 5.78 -22.93 -41.78
C GLY A 101 6.38 -21.85 -40.86
N ILE A 102 5.69 -21.51 -39.76
CA ILE A 102 6.17 -20.57 -38.74
C ILE A 102 6.91 -21.38 -37.67
N ASP A 103 8.22 -21.16 -37.53
CA ASP A 103 9.07 -21.88 -36.58
C ASP A 103 9.04 -21.23 -35.18
N THR A 104 8.22 -21.80 -34.31
CA THR A 104 8.00 -21.34 -32.93
C THR A 104 9.23 -21.48 -32.02
N ASP A 105 10.18 -22.35 -32.37
CA ASP A 105 11.33 -22.64 -31.51
C ASP A 105 12.46 -21.62 -31.73
N SER A 106 12.49 -20.94 -32.88
CA SER A 106 13.53 -19.98 -33.26
C SER A 106 13.39 -18.59 -32.59
N ASP A 107 12.15 -18.13 -32.35
CA ASP A 107 11.86 -16.83 -31.74
C ASP A 107 12.07 -16.81 -30.21
N ALA A 108 11.95 -17.96 -29.53
CA ALA A 108 12.26 -18.08 -28.11
C ALA A 108 13.76 -17.83 -27.82
N SER A 109 14.63 -18.27 -28.73
CA SER A 109 16.08 -18.02 -28.67
C SER A 109 16.45 -16.56 -28.98
N ARG A 110 15.72 -15.88 -29.89
CA ARG A 110 15.94 -14.44 -30.18
C ARG A 110 15.48 -13.54 -29.03
N ALA A 111 14.33 -13.84 -28.42
CA ALA A 111 13.87 -13.14 -27.22
C ALA A 111 14.84 -13.29 -26.02
N SER A 112 15.56 -14.41 -25.95
CA SER A 112 16.59 -14.66 -24.94
C SER A 112 17.90 -13.93 -25.22
N GLN A 113 18.25 -13.71 -26.49
CA GLN A 113 19.44 -12.94 -26.90
C GLN A 113 19.23 -11.42 -26.81
N ASP A 114 18.05 -10.91 -27.20
CA ASP A 114 17.69 -9.50 -27.01
C ASP A 114 17.62 -9.10 -25.52
N ALA A 115 17.37 -10.07 -24.63
CA ALA A 115 17.42 -9.87 -23.18
C ALA A 115 18.85 -9.80 -22.61
N LEU A 116 19.85 -10.34 -23.32
CA LEU A 116 21.24 -10.44 -22.87
C LEU A 116 22.14 -9.30 -23.41
N GLU A 117 21.80 -8.71 -24.55
CA GLU A 117 22.57 -7.60 -25.17
C GLU A 117 22.19 -6.19 -24.67
N SER A 118 21.20 -6.05 -23.79
CA SER A 118 20.96 -4.76 -23.12
C SER A 118 21.94 -4.56 -21.96
N THR A 119 23.21 -4.28 -22.27
CA THR A 119 24.07 -3.53 -21.34
C THR A 119 23.36 -2.25 -20.92
N PRO A 120 23.49 -1.79 -19.66
CA PRO A 120 22.81 -0.59 -19.19
C PRO A 120 23.43 0.63 -19.90
N GLU A 121 22.84 1.03 -21.02
CA GLU A 121 23.13 2.33 -21.61
C GLU A 121 22.79 3.40 -20.58
N ALA A 122 23.71 4.36 -20.48
CA ALA A 122 23.65 5.46 -19.54
C ALA A 122 22.31 6.20 -19.66
N HIS A 123 21.69 6.42 -18.49
CA HIS A 123 20.53 7.28 -18.27
C HIS A 123 20.59 8.57 -19.10
N SER A 124 20.01 8.60 -20.29
CA SER A 124 19.83 9.81 -21.07
C SER A 124 18.59 10.56 -20.58
N SER A 125 18.79 11.37 -19.55
CA SER A 125 18.20 12.70 -19.39
C SER A 125 16.76 12.94 -19.89
N ASN A 126 15.79 12.15 -19.41
CA ASN A 126 14.36 12.50 -19.44
C ASN A 126 13.61 11.97 -18.20
N ASP A 127 14.33 11.64 -17.12
CA ASP A 127 13.74 11.11 -15.89
C ASP A 127 12.98 12.23 -15.15
N LEU A 128 11.69 12.38 -15.44
CA LEU A 128 10.73 13.13 -14.62
C LEU A 128 10.62 12.55 -13.19
N ASN A 129 11.10 11.32 -12.98
CA ASN A 129 11.23 10.67 -11.68
C ASN A 129 12.60 10.96 -11.03
N LEU A 130 12.82 12.23 -10.66
CA LEU A 130 14.02 12.67 -9.90
C LEU A 130 13.98 12.27 -8.42
N LEU A 131 13.11 11.34 -8.01
CA LEU A 131 13.03 10.78 -6.64
C LEU A 131 14.38 10.20 -6.16
N ARG A 132 15.26 9.82 -7.09
CA ARG A 132 16.64 9.36 -6.81
C ARG A 132 17.51 10.44 -6.15
N LEU A 133 17.14 11.72 -6.22
CA LEU A 133 17.89 12.83 -5.59
C LEU A 133 17.84 12.79 -4.05
N LEU A 134 16.85 12.13 -3.43
CA LEU A 134 16.75 12.00 -1.97
C LEU A 134 17.36 10.71 -1.41
N VAL A 135 17.71 9.75 -2.26
CA VAL A 135 18.27 8.47 -1.83
C VAL A 135 19.79 8.59 -1.90
N PRO A 136 20.53 8.46 -0.78
CA PRO A 136 21.99 8.44 -0.80
C PRO A 136 22.48 7.44 -1.85
N ARG A 137 23.43 7.85 -2.69
CA ARG A 137 23.92 6.97 -3.75
C ARG A 137 24.66 5.81 -3.10
N PRO A 138 24.65 4.60 -3.70
CA PRO A 138 25.38 3.46 -3.15
C PRO A 138 26.87 3.74 -2.88
N ASN A 139 27.47 4.70 -3.62
CA ASN A 139 28.86 5.12 -3.43
C ASN A 139 29.07 6.06 -2.24
N ASP A 140 28.03 6.68 -1.68
CA ASP A 140 28.12 7.58 -0.52
C ASP A 140 28.26 6.80 0.81
N VAL A 141 28.17 5.46 0.77
CA VAL A 141 28.17 4.56 1.95
C VAL A 141 29.60 4.23 2.43
N GLN A 142 30.65 4.86 1.87
CA GLN A 142 32.03 4.57 2.26
C GLN A 142 32.44 5.15 3.62
N HIS A 143 31.68 6.07 4.21
CA HIS A 143 31.96 6.65 5.52
C HIS A 143 30.78 6.42 6.48
N ALA A 144 30.98 5.57 7.49
CA ALA A 144 29.97 5.22 8.49
C ALA A 144 29.42 6.43 9.28
N GLN A 145 30.21 7.51 9.36
CA GLN A 145 29.87 8.73 10.12
C GLN A 145 28.85 9.65 9.42
N ASP A 146 28.68 9.55 8.09
CA ASP A 146 27.75 10.42 7.33
C ASP A 146 26.42 9.73 7.00
N SER A 147 26.22 8.50 7.46
CA SER A 147 24.97 7.80 7.19
C SER A 147 23.86 8.32 8.11
N ALA A 148 22.73 8.71 7.51
CA ALA A 148 21.50 9.13 8.23
C ALA A 148 20.95 8.06 9.22
N TYR A 149 21.55 6.86 9.23
CA TYR A 149 21.29 5.77 10.16
C TYR A 149 21.81 6.05 11.57
N HIS A 150 22.99 6.66 11.70
CA HIS A 150 23.64 6.91 12.99
C HIS A 150 23.05 8.14 13.69
N THR A 151 22.69 9.17 12.92
CA THR A 151 22.16 10.43 13.46
C THR A 151 20.89 10.23 14.28
N LEU A 152 20.03 9.26 13.96
CA LEU A 152 18.77 9.08 14.70
C LEU A 152 18.98 8.43 16.08
N LEU A 153 20.00 7.62 16.28
CA LEU A 153 20.26 6.94 17.56
C LEU A 153 21.34 7.65 18.40
N ASP A 154 22.36 8.23 17.77
CA ASP A 154 23.46 8.91 18.47
C ASP A 154 23.06 10.30 19.02
N THR A 155 22.03 10.93 18.45
CA THR A 155 21.51 12.23 18.93
C THR A 155 20.51 12.07 20.08
N ILE A 156 20.11 10.83 20.40
CA ILE A 156 19.08 10.55 21.38
C ILE A 156 19.71 10.33 22.76
N THR A 157 19.55 11.30 23.66
CA THR A 157 19.76 11.09 25.09
C THR A 157 18.55 10.36 25.65
N VAL A 158 18.72 9.10 26.04
CA VAL A 158 17.65 8.34 26.71
C VAL A 158 17.46 8.93 28.11
N PRO A 159 16.28 9.45 28.47
CA PRO A 159 16.05 9.94 29.82
C PRO A 159 16.03 8.79 30.83
N ASP A 160 16.66 8.96 32.00
CA ASP A 160 16.69 7.94 33.07
C ASP A 160 15.28 7.54 33.57
N THR A 161 14.29 8.44 33.44
CA THR A 161 12.89 8.17 33.78
C THR A 161 11.93 8.85 32.81
N VAL A 162 11.03 8.06 32.23
CA VAL A 162 9.95 8.56 31.36
C VAL A 162 8.88 9.22 32.23
N LYS A 163 8.72 10.53 32.12
CA LYS A 163 7.60 11.25 32.75
C LYS A 163 6.46 11.37 31.75
N PHE A 164 5.39 10.63 32.01
CA PHE A 164 4.17 10.73 31.21
C PHE A 164 3.45 12.07 31.47
N PRO A 165 2.79 12.65 30.46
CA PRO A 165 2.02 13.88 30.63
C PRO A 165 0.79 13.63 31.50
N PRO A 166 0.06 14.66 31.97
CA PRO A 166 -1.22 14.48 32.64
C PRO A 166 -2.18 13.61 31.81
N ARG A 167 -2.99 12.78 32.48
CA ARG A 167 -3.94 11.85 31.81
C ARG A 167 -4.81 12.54 30.74
N PRO A 168 -5.38 13.75 30.97
CA PRO A 168 -6.16 14.46 29.95
C PRO A 168 -5.35 14.76 28.68
N THR A 169 -4.10 15.20 28.84
CA THR A 169 -3.17 15.48 27.74
C THR A 169 -2.84 14.21 26.94
N ALA A 170 -2.59 13.09 27.64
CA ALA A 170 -2.32 11.81 26.98
C ALA A 170 -3.50 11.33 26.13
N ILE A 171 -4.72 11.49 26.65
CA ILE A 171 -5.96 11.16 25.91
C ILE A 171 -6.12 12.05 24.68
N GLN A 172 -5.85 13.35 24.79
CA GLN A 172 -5.93 14.28 23.67
C GLN A 172 -4.89 13.96 22.57
N LEU A 173 -3.67 13.64 22.96
CA LEU A 173 -2.61 13.22 22.03
C LEU A 173 -2.96 11.87 21.38
N ALA A 174 -3.46 10.90 22.15
CA ALA A 174 -3.92 9.63 21.61
C ALA A 174 -5.08 9.81 20.61
N ALA A 175 -6.03 10.71 20.89
CA ALA A 175 -7.11 11.03 19.96
C ALA A 175 -6.57 11.59 18.63
N THR A 176 -5.59 12.50 18.69
CA THR A 176 -4.90 13.01 17.48
C THR A 176 -4.22 11.88 16.69
N TYR A 177 -3.57 10.94 17.39
CA TYR A 177 -2.96 9.78 16.75
C TYR A 177 -4.01 8.90 16.05
N PHE A 178 -5.11 8.55 16.73
CA PHE A 178 -6.11 7.64 16.17
C PHE A 178 -6.91 8.25 15.04
N GLU A 179 -7.25 9.55 15.12
CA GLU A 179 -7.90 10.25 14.02
C GLU A 179 -7.06 10.14 12.74
N HIS A 180 -5.72 10.15 12.85
CA HIS A 180 -4.81 10.01 11.72
C HIS A 180 -4.61 8.54 11.30
N SER A 181 -4.25 7.71 12.28
CA SER A 181 -3.83 6.32 12.09
C SER A 181 -4.99 5.46 11.56
N ASN A 182 -6.22 5.70 12.03
CA ASN A 182 -7.41 4.96 11.59
C ASN A 182 -7.80 5.24 10.14
N PHE A 183 -7.27 6.30 9.52
CA PHE A 183 -7.48 6.61 8.11
C PHE A 183 -6.40 6.00 7.20
N PHE A 184 -5.12 6.07 7.59
CA PHE A 184 -4.02 5.64 6.73
C PHE A 184 -3.44 4.25 7.03
N SER A 185 -3.29 3.90 8.30
CA SER A 185 -2.55 2.70 8.71
C SER A 185 -2.96 2.32 10.14
N PRO A 186 -4.14 1.73 10.32
CA PRO A 186 -4.66 1.41 11.65
C PRO A 186 -3.84 0.28 12.28
N VAL A 187 -2.75 0.60 12.98
CA VAL A 187 -1.89 -0.43 13.62
C VAL A 187 -2.46 -0.90 14.96
N LEU A 188 -3.00 0.02 15.76
CA LEU A 188 -3.56 -0.22 17.10
C LEU A 188 -5.08 -0.05 17.09
N ASN A 189 -5.78 -0.74 18.00
CA ASN A 189 -7.21 -0.52 18.17
C ASN A 189 -7.42 0.60 19.19
N GLN A 190 -8.30 1.55 18.89
CA GLN A 190 -8.52 2.72 19.74
C GLN A 190 -9.09 2.34 21.11
N GLU A 191 -10.10 1.47 21.17
CA GLU A 191 -10.74 1.05 22.41
C GLU A 191 -9.74 0.31 23.30
N SER A 192 -9.04 -0.69 22.76
CA SER A 192 -8.03 -1.44 23.52
C SER A 192 -6.83 -0.59 23.96
N PHE A 193 -6.53 0.50 23.25
CA PHE A 193 -5.47 1.41 23.65
C PHE A 193 -5.92 2.37 24.77
N HIS A 194 -7.19 2.76 24.81
CA HIS A 194 -7.73 3.51 25.96
C HIS A 194 -7.58 2.71 27.27
N ASP A 195 -7.84 1.40 27.24
CA ASP A 195 -7.61 0.52 28.39
C ASP A 195 -6.13 0.54 28.83
N THR A 196 -5.20 0.65 27.86
CA THR A 196 -3.77 0.76 28.15
C THR A 196 -3.43 2.06 28.87
N ILE A 197 -4.04 3.18 28.48
CA ILE A 197 -3.91 4.45 29.20
C ILE A 197 -4.47 4.30 30.61
N ASP A 198 -5.64 3.69 30.79
CA ASP A 198 -6.25 3.52 32.10
C ASP A 198 -5.37 2.71 33.05
N VAL A 199 -4.79 1.60 32.59
CA VAL A 199 -3.87 0.79 33.37
C VAL A 199 -2.60 1.57 33.76
N LEU A 200 -2.08 2.42 32.87
CA LEU A 200 -0.85 3.19 33.11
C LEU A 200 -1.05 4.40 34.03
N TYR A 201 -2.29 4.90 34.17
CA TYR A 201 -2.63 6.10 34.94
C TYR A 201 -3.47 5.84 36.21
N GLN A 202 -3.75 4.60 36.58
CA GLN A 202 -4.40 4.27 37.86
C GLN A 202 -3.53 4.64 39.06
N ASP A 203 -4.13 5.11 40.16
CA ASP A 203 -3.40 5.65 41.33
C ASP A 203 -2.59 4.59 42.13
N GLN A 204 -1.48 5.06 42.67
CA GLN A 204 -0.34 4.31 43.24
C GLN A 204 -0.69 3.35 44.39
N THR A 205 -0.41 2.04 44.23
CA THR A 205 -0.18 1.13 45.38
C THR A 205 0.81 -0.01 45.15
N SER A 206 1.32 -0.25 43.94
CA SER A 206 2.30 -1.33 43.72
C SER A 206 3.35 -0.99 42.67
N ASN A 207 4.62 -1.14 43.05
CA ASN A 207 5.80 -0.92 42.22
C ASN A 207 5.72 -1.76 40.94
N GLY A 208 5.60 -1.09 39.79
CA GLY A 208 5.66 -1.71 38.46
C GLY A 208 4.41 -1.54 37.59
N GLN A 209 3.74 -0.37 37.61
CA GLN A 209 2.55 -0.16 36.79
C GLN A 209 2.85 -0.29 35.29
N GLY A 210 2.04 -1.09 34.61
CA GLY A 210 2.08 -1.35 33.17
C GLY A 210 3.26 -2.20 32.69
N THR A 211 2.99 -3.04 31.70
CA THR A 211 4.04 -3.80 31.01
C THR A 211 4.98 -2.87 30.24
N SER A 212 6.22 -3.30 30.02
CA SER A 212 7.16 -2.57 29.15
C SER A 212 6.58 -2.28 27.76
N VAL A 213 5.74 -3.19 27.23
CA VAL A 213 5.09 -2.99 25.93
C VAL A 213 4.05 -1.88 25.96
N GLN A 214 3.21 -1.81 27.01
CA GLN A 214 2.22 -0.75 27.16
C GLN A 214 2.89 0.63 27.25
N LYS A 215 3.99 0.73 28.02
CA LYS A 215 4.79 1.97 28.11
C LYS A 215 5.41 2.34 26.77
N PHE A 216 5.98 1.37 26.07
CA PHE A 216 6.52 1.55 24.72
C PHE A 216 5.45 2.10 23.76
N GLN A 217 4.28 1.46 23.71
CA GLN A 217 3.19 1.87 22.82
C GLN A 217 2.66 3.26 23.17
N LEU A 218 2.52 3.60 24.46
CA LEU A 218 2.15 4.94 24.88
C LEU A 218 3.18 5.98 24.44
N CYS A 219 4.47 5.77 24.71
CA CYS A 219 5.54 6.66 24.26
C CYS A 219 5.50 6.88 22.74
N MET A 220 5.35 5.80 21.96
CA MET A 220 5.29 5.89 20.49
C MET A 220 4.06 6.67 20.02
N VAL A 221 2.88 6.42 20.59
CA VAL A 221 1.65 7.14 20.24
C VAL A 221 1.77 8.63 20.57
N LEU A 222 2.32 8.99 21.73
CA LEU A 222 2.55 10.38 22.12
C LEU A 222 3.57 11.07 21.19
N ALA A 223 4.68 10.38 20.87
CA ALA A 223 5.70 10.91 19.97
C ALA A 223 5.13 11.19 18.56
N ILE A 224 4.38 10.23 18.00
CA ILE A 224 3.74 10.38 16.69
C ILE A 224 2.68 11.50 16.72
N ALA A 225 1.86 11.57 17.78
CA ALA A 225 0.85 12.61 17.92
C ALA A 225 1.45 14.02 17.93
N ILE A 226 2.55 14.22 18.67
CA ILE A 226 3.26 15.52 18.70
C ILE A 226 3.82 15.86 17.31
N ARG A 227 4.38 14.89 16.58
CA ARG A 227 4.82 15.11 15.19
C ARG A 227 3.66 15.50 14.28
N LEU A 228 2.50 14.84 14.40
CA LEU A 228 1.29 15.18 13.65
C LEU A 228 0.82 16.61 13.95
N LEU A 229 0.80 16.99 15.23
CA LEU A 229 0.43 18.34 15.66
C LEU A 229 1.42 19.41 15.16
N ASN A 230 2.73 19.14 15.20
CA ASN A 230 3.75 20.06 14.67
C ASN A 230 3.54 20.38 13.18
N ARG A 231 2.95 19.46 12.41
CA ARG A 231 2.62 19.70 11.00
C ARG A 231 1.42 20.61 10.81
N THR A 232 0.50 20.64 11.77
CA THR A 232 -0.64 21.59 11.77
C THR A 232 -0.25 22.93 12.38
N ASP A 233 0.60 22.92 13.41
CA ASP A 233 1.07 24.09 14.11
C ASP A 233 2.58 23.97 14.39
N SER A 234 3.36 24.73 13.63
CA SER A 234 4.81 24.70 13.72
C SER A 234 5.40 25.27 15.01
N SER A 235 4.59 25.92 15.85
CA SER A 235 5.03 26.41 17.16
C SER A 235 5.28 25.25 18.15
N ILE A 236 4.68 24.08 17.90
CA ILE A 236 4.79 22.92 18.78
C ILE A 236 6.21 22.33 18.65
N PRO A 237 7.00 22.27 19.72
CA PRO A 237 8.38 21.80 19.67
C PRO A 237 8.43 20.29 19.41
N THR A 238 9.37 19.88 18.55
CA THR A 238 9.57 18.46 18.23
C THR A 238 10.47 17.73 19.23
N THR A 239 11.12 18.47 20.15
CA THR A 239 11.97 17.92 21.21
C THR A 239 11.21 16.97 22.14
N ALA A 240 9.98 17.32 22.51
CA ALA A 240 9.12 16.45 23.32
C ALA A 240 8.80 15.13 22.61
N SER A 241 8.54 15.19 21.29
CA SER A 241 8.38 13.99 20.46
C SER A 241 9.63 13.12 20.48
N ASP A 242 10.80 13.73 20.26
CA ASP A 242 12.08 13.02 20.23
C ASP A 242 12.39 12.36 21.58
N SER A 243 12.07 13.02 22.69
CA SER A 243 12.22 12.48 24.05
C SER A 243 11.32 11.27 24.31
N PHE A 244 10.07 11.28 23.84
CA PHE A 244 9.19 10.11 23.95
C PHE A 244 9.65 8.96 23.07
N PHE A 245 10.11 9.24 21.85
CA PHE A 245 10.69 8.21 21.00
C PHE A 245 11.97 7.61 21.63
N ALA A 246 12.85 8.45 22.16
CA ALA A 246 14.03 8.05 22.91
C ALA A 246 13.70 7.10 24.07
N SER A 247 12.69 7.46 24.85
CA SER A 247 12.16 6.67 25.95
C SER A 247 11.64 5.31 25.48
N ALA A 248 10.94 5.26 24.35
CA ALA A 248 10.47 4.01 23.75
C ALA A 248 11.64 3.11 23.33
N ILE A 249 12.67 3.67 22.70
CA ILE A 249 13.88 2.93 22.33
C ILE A 249 14.66 2.46 23.58
N GLY A 250 14.73 3.26 24.65
CA GLY A 250 15.32 2.83 25.92
C GLY A 250 14.63 1.59 26.51
N ILE A 251 13.30 1.56 26.49
CA ILE A 251 12.52 0.39 26.93
C ILE A 251 12.85 -0.85 26.08
N LEU A 252 13.02 -0.65 24.77
CA LEU A 252 13.36 -1.69 23.81
C LEU A 252 14.76 -2.27 24.05
N THR A 253 15.74 -1.43 24.36
CA THR A 253 17.13 -1.84 24.58
C THR A 253 17.35 -2.46 25.96
N GLU A 254 16.66 -1.98 27.00
CA GLU A 254 16.73 -2.54 28.35
C GLU A 254 16.06 -3.91 28.44
N ARG A 255 14.93 -4.10 27.74
CA ARG A 255 14.17 -5.36 27.75
C ARG A 255 13.77 -5.81 26.35
N PRO A 256 14.73 -6.21 25.50
CA PRO A 256 14.45 -6.63 24.12
C PRO A 256 13.43 -7.77 24.03
N GLN A 257 13.51 -8.74 24.95
CA GLN A 257 12.61 -9.89 25.01
C GLN A 257 11.14 -9.54 25.29
N ALA A 258 10.88 -8.36 25.88
CA ALA A 258 9.52 -7.92 26.16
C ALA A 258 8.81 -7.42 24.89
N THR A 259 9.56 -6.87 23.94
CA THR A 259 9.08 -6.12 22.78
C THR A 259 9.39 -6.80 21.44
N TRP A 260 10.36 -7.71 21.40
CA TRP A 260 10.79 -8.49 20.23
C TRP A 260 10.52 -10.00 20.40
N ARG A 261 9.23 -10.37 20.42
CA ARG A 261 8.78 -11.76 20.65
C ARG A 261 8.58 -12.59 19.38
N GLY A 262 8.53 -11.94 18.22
CA GLY A 262 8.16 -12.59 16.96
C GLY A 262 6.65 -12.90 16.86
N ASP A 263 5.82 -12.16 17.59
CA ASP A 263 4.36 -12.25 17.56
C ASP A 263 3.72 -11.04 16.88
N LEU A 264 2.38 -11.00 16.82
CA LEU A 264 1.64 -9.89 16.24
C LEU A 264 1.90 -8.57 16.99
N GLN A 265 2.14 -8.62 18.30
CA GLN A 265 2.44 -7.43 19.11
C GLN A 265 3.82 -6.85 18.77
N HIS A 266 4.81 -7.70 18.53
CA HIS A 266 6.11 -7.30 17.99
C HIS A 266 5.95 -6.59 16.64
N LEU A 267 5.12 -7.12 15.73
CA LEU A 267 4.85 -6.45 14.46
C LEU A 267 4.19 -5.08 14.64
N GLN A 268 3.18 -4.96 15.51
CA GLN A 268 2.57 -3.66 15.84
C GLN A 268 3.60 -2.66 16.36
N ASN A 269 4.50 -3.09 17.25
CA ASN A 269 5.55 -2.23 17.79
C ASN A 269 6.55 -1.77 16.71
N LEU A 270 6.95 -2.66 15.80
CA LEU A 270 7.80 -2.29 14.65
C LEU A 270 7.08 -1.28 13.74
N LEU A 271 5.79 -1.47 13.45
CA LEU A 271 5.01 -0.55 12.62
C LEU A 271 4.87 0.83 13.27
N LEU A 272 4.78 0.92 14.60
CA LEU A 272 4.83 2.21 15.30
C LEU A 272 6.17 2.92 15.08
N ILE A 273 7.30 2.19 15.09
CA ILE A 273 8.63 2.76 14.79
C ILE A 273 8.69 3.24 13.33
N VAL A 274 8.13 2.45 12.39
CA VAL A 274 8.02 2.86 10.98
C VAL A 274 7.21 4.14 10.85
N GLN A 275 6.03 4.21 11.48
CA GLN A 275 5.20 5.42 11.48
C GLN A 275 6.00 6.62 12.00
N TYR A 276 6.64 6.49 13.16
CA TYR A 276 7.44 7.58 13.74
C TYR A 276 8.53 8.07 12.79
N THR A 277 9.34 7.16 12.24
CA THR A 277 10.45 7.51 11.34
C THR A 277 9.95 8.18 10.06
N ILE A 278 8.78 7.80 9.54
CA ILE A 278 8.11 8.49 8.44
C ILE A 278 7.73 9.93 8.82
N PHE A 279 7.12 10.15 9.99
CA PHE A 279 6.71 11.50 10.42
C PHE A 279 7.88 12.40 10.79
N ALA A 280 8.96 11.81 11.31
CA ALA A 280 10.25 12.46 11.52
C ALA A 280 11.02 12.70 10.20
N SER A 281 10.47 12.31 9.05
CA SER A 281 11.07 12.42 7.72
C SER A 281 12.41 11.67 7.56
N ASN A 282 12.70 10.67 8.40
CA ASN A 282 13.86 9.78 8.24
C ASN A 282 13.45 8.55 7.40
N LEU A 283 13.37 8.76 6.08
CA LEU A 283 12.96 7.72 5.13
C LEU A 283 13.94 6.55 5.06
N SER A 284 15.21 6.80 5.40
CA SER A 284 16.25 5.77 5.44
C SER A 284 15.98 4.77 6.54
N ALA A 285 15.74 5.25 7.77
CA ALA A 285 15.34 4.39 8.89
C ALA A 285 13.99 3.72 8.61
N ALA A 286 13.01 4.46 8.08
CA ALA A 286 11.71 3.92 7.73
C ALA A 286 11.80 2.72 6.77
N TRP A 287 12.66 2.80 5.74
CA TRP A 287 12.91 1.69 4.80
C TRP A 287 13.43 0.42 5.49
N HIS A 288 14.30 0.55 6.49
CA HIS A 288 14.87 -0.61 7.17
C HIS A 288 13.84 -1.27 8.09
N PHE A 289 13.16 -0.45 8.90
CA PHE A 289 12.16 -0.97 9.83
C PHE A 289 10.94 -1.56 9.10
N ILE A 290 10.53 -0.99 7.96
CA ILE A 290 9.44 -1.59 7.17
C ILE A 290 9.87 -2.91 6.54
N GLY A 291 11.14 -3.06 6.14
CA GLY A 291 11.68 -4.33 5.68
C GLY A 291 11.64 -5.41 6.77
N LEU A 292 12.01 -5.05 8.01
CA LEU A 292 11.89 -5.95 9.17
C LEU A 292 10.44 -6.33 9.46
N ALA A 293 9.53 -5.34 9.48
CA ALA A 293 8.10 -5.56 9.70
C ALA A 293 7.49 -6.47 8.61
N THR A 294 7.85 -6.27 7.35
CA THR A 294 7.35 -7.06 6.21
C THR A 294 7.81 -8.51 6.31
N ARG A 295 9.08 -8.75 6.67
CA ARG A 295 9.59 -10.12 6.90
C ARG A 295 8.90 -10.79 8.07
N LEU A 296 8.69 -10.07 9.18
CA LEU A 296 7.94 -10.60 10.32
C LEU A 296 6.47 -10.91 9.96
N ALA A 297 5.83 -10.09 9.12
CA ALA A 297 4.48 -10.36 8.64
C ALA A 297 4.40 -11.65 7.80
N ILE A 298 5.45 -11.94 7.02
CA ILE A 298 5.61 -13.21 6.29
C ILE A 298 5.83 -14.37 7.26
N ASP A 299 6.73 -14.21 8.24
CA ASP A 299 7.02 -15.25 9.25
C ASP A 299 5.78 -15.61 10.08
N LEU A 300 4.87 -14.65 10.30
CA LEU A 300 3.58 -14.82 10.97
C LEU A 300 2.47 -15.39 10.05
N ASP A 301 2.78 -15.68 8.78
CA ASP A 301 1.88 -16.15 7.72
C ASP A 301 0.64 -15.25 7.53
N LEU A 302 0.79 -13.93 7.72
CA LEU A 302 -0.34 -12.99 7.64
C LEU A 302 -0.87 -12.78 6.21
N LEU A 303 -0.20 -13.33 5.20
CA LEU A 303 -0.60 -13.29 3.80
C LEU A 303 -1.62 -14.39 3.46
N ASN A 304 -1.70 -15.46 4.26
CA ASN A 304 -2.49 -16.66 3.98
C ASN A 304 -3.50 -16.95 5.08
N GLU A 305 -4.57 -16.17 5.15
CA GLU A 305 -5.66 -16.43 6.11
C GLU A 305 -6.29 -17.83 5.92
N THR A 306 -6.34 -18.33 4.67
CA THR A 306 -6.92 -19.63 4.34
C THR A 306 -6.23 -20.82 5.04
N ARG A 307 -4.94 -20.70 5.41
CA ARG A 307 -4.18 -21.79 6.06
C ARG A 307 -4.50 -21.94 7.55
N LEU A 308 -4.83 -20.84 8.24
CA LEU A 308 -5.17 -20.86 9.67
C LEU A 308 -6.50 -21.59 9.93
N SER A 309 -7.50 -21.35 9.08
CA SER A 309 -8.82 -22.02 9.12
C SER A 309 -8.77 -23.55 8.90
N VAL A 310 -7.64 -24.11 8.46
CA VAL A 310 -7.47 -25.54 8.18
C VAL A 310 -7.02 -26.32 9.42
N ILE A 311 -6.38 -25.65 10.38
CA ILE A 311 -5.62 -26.29 11.46
C ILE A 311 -6.40 -26.38 12.77
N GLU A 312 -7.35 -25.46 13.05
CA GLU A 312 -8.07 -25.45 14.33
C GLU A 312 -9.60 -25.57 14.16
N ASP A 313 -10.20 -26.64 14.70
CA ASP A 313 -11.65 -26.79 14.96
C ASP A 313 -12.10 -25.88 16.14
N ALA A 314 -11.51 -24.69 16.28
CA ALA A 314 -11.83 -23.73 17.34
C ALA A 314 -12.65 -22.59 16.75
N HIS A 315 -13.61 -22.07 17.53
CA HIS A 315 -14.21 -20.77 17.29
C HIS A 315 -13.09 -19.71 17.24
N GLU A 316 -12.49 -19.49 16.07
CA GLU A 316 -11.54 -18.40 15.87
C GLU A 316 -12.26 -17.10 16.23
N ASN A 317 -11.72 -16.39 17.21
CA ASN A 317 -12.25 -15.12 17.66
C ASN A 317 -12.21 -14.16 16.47
N GLU A 318 -13.38 -13.79 15.93
CA GLU A 318 -13.52 -12.89 14.78
C GLU A 318 -12.71 -11.60 14.96
N ALA A 319 -12.61 -11.12 16.21
CA ALA A 319 -11.78 -9.97 16.57
C ALA A 319 -10.29 -10.20 16.31
N GLU A 320 -9.75 -11.38 16.61
CA GLU A 320 -8.33 -11.71 16.41
C GLU A 320 -8.00 -11.85 14.92
N VAL A 321 -8.89 -12.47 14.15
CA VAL A 321 -8.76 -12.54 12.68
C VAL A 321 -8.75 -11.14 12.09
N ASN A 322 -9.69 -10.29 12.51
CA ASN A 322 -9.78 -8.94 11.99
C ASN A 322 -8.58 -8.08 12.38
N LYS A 323 -8.07 -8.22 13.61
CA LYS A 323 -6.82 -7.59 14.08
C LYS A 323 -5.64 -7.99 13.20
N ARG A 324 -5.50 -9.28 12.87
CA ARG A 324 -4.43 -9.78 11.97
C ARG A 324 -4.52 -9.15 10.58
N ARG A 325 -5.71 -9.12 9.97
CA ARG A 325 -5.93 -8.43 8.67
C ARG A 325 -5.51 -6.97 8.76
N ARG A 326 -5.95 -6.27 9.80
CA ARG A 326 -5.71 -4.83 9.99
C ARG A 326 -4.22 -4.50 10.13
N VAL A 327 -3.48 -5.29 10.91
CA VAL A 327 -2.02 -5.15 11.07
C VAL A 327 -1.27 -5.50 9.77
N PHE A 328 -1.69 -6.56 9.06
CA PHE A 328 -1.12 -6.91 7.76
C PHE A 328 -1.30 -5.79 6.74
N TRP A 329 -2.52 -5.30 6.56
CA TRP A 329 -2.80 -4.25 5.58
C TRP A 329 -2.19 -2.89 5.96
N SER A 330 -1.98 -2.63 7.26
CA SER A 330 -1.17 -1.49 7.70
C SER A 330 0.29 -1.63 7.27
N THR A 331 0.86 -2.84 7.37
CA THR A 331 2.21 -3.14 6.86
C THR A 331 2.26 -2.92 5.35
N TYR A 332 1.27 -3.45 4.62
CA TYR A 332 1.14 -3.30 3.18
C TYR A 332 1.13 -1.84 2.73
N ILE A 333 0.28 -0.98 3.33
CA ILE A 333 0.19 0.43 2.95
C ILE A 333 1.52 1.15 3.20
N LEU A 334 2.14 0.92 4.36
CA LEU A 334 3.38 1.60 4.75
C LEU A 334 4.54 1.20 3.85
N GLU A 335 4.69 -0.09 3.51
CA GLU A 335 5.70 -0.57 2.56
C GLU A 335 5.45 0.03 1.18
N THR A 336 4.22 -0.09 0.66
CA THR A 336 3.86 0.39 -0.67
C THR A 336 4.13 1.88 -0.84
N ASN A 337 3.75 2.69 0.16
CA ASN A 337 4.00 4.12 0.17
C ASN A 337 5.50 4.44 0.08
N LEU A 338 6.33 3.75 0.86
CA LEU A 338 7.78 3.94 0.83
C LEU A 338 8.40 3.45 -0.49
N CYS A 339 7.95 2.33 -1.03
CA CYS A 339 8.43 1.78 -2.31
C CYS A 339 8.21 2.76 -3.46
N VAL A 340 6.99 3.31 -3.60
CA VAL A 340 6.67 4.27 -4.67
C VAL A 340 7.53 5.53 -4.55
N ILE A 341 7.73 6.04 -3.33
CA ILE A 341 8.44 7.30 -3.10
C ILE A 341 9.96 7.14 -3.20
N LEU A 342 10.50 6.02 -2.74
CA LEU A 342 11.94 5.73 -2.80
C LEU A 342 12.35 5.10 -4.13
N ASN A 343 11.40 4.88 -5.05
CA ASN A 343 11.57 4.19 -6.31
C ASN A 343 12.22 2.79 -6.13
N ARG A 344 11.64 1.97 -5.25
CA ARG A 344 12.11 0.62 -4.91
C ARG A 344 11.00 -0.42 -5.12
N PRO A 345 11.32 -1.68 -5.47
CA PRO A 345 10.31 -2.73 -5.60
C PRO A 345 9.79 -3.15 -4.22
N ARG A 346 8.54 -3.61 -4.16
CA ARG A 346 7.94 -4.25 -2.97
C ARG A 346 8.51 -5.64 -2.73
N SER A 347 8.51 -6.07 -1.47
CA SER A 347 8.92 -7.42 -1.08
C SER A 347 7.85 -8.47 -1.40
N ILE A 348 6.58 -8.10 -1.25
CA ILE A 348 5.43 -9.00 -1.43
C ILE A 348 4.67 -8.60 -2.71
N PRO A 349 4.57 -9.48 -3.72
CA PRO A 349 3.70 -9.26 -4.88
C PRO A 349 2.24 -9.52 -4.52
N ASP A 350 1.30 -8.83 -5.20
CA ASP A 350 -0.13 -8.94 -4.88
C ASP A 350 -0.69 -10.34 -5.09
N GLU A 351 -0.12 -11.12 -6.01
CA GLU A 351 -0.54 -12.51 -6.26
C GLU A 351 -0.20 -13.47 -5.11
N ALA A 352 0.66 -13.05 -4.18
CA ALA A 352 0.97 -13.83 -2.98
C ALA A 352 0.03 -13.54 -1.80
N ILE A 353 -0.90 -12.59 -1.95
CA ILE A 353 -1.79 -12.13 -0.88
C ILE A 353 -3.15 -12.81 -1.01
N PHE A 354 -3.49 -13.68 -0.06
CA PHE A 354 -4.80 -14.35 0.05
C PHE A 354 -5.63 -13.83 1.23
N THR A 355 -5.09 -12.89 1.99
CA THR A 355 -5.78 -12.25 3.13
C THR A 355 -6.77 -11.20 2.63
N PRO A 356 -8.07 -11.29 2.96
CA PRO A 356 -9.06 -10.31 2.54
C PRO A 356 -8.90 -8.98 3.29
N LEU A 357 -9.60 -7.94 2.82
CA LEU A 357 -9.63 -6.65 3.51
C LEU A 357 -10.22 -6.80 4.93
N PRO A 358 -9.82 -5.96 5.89
CA PRO A 358 -10.38 -5.97 7.24
C PRO A 358 -11.89 -5.69 7.23
N SER A 359 -12.63 -6.31 8.15
CA SER A 359 -14.05 -6.05 8.35
C SER A 359 -14.27 -4.62 8.83
N THR A 360 -15.30 -3.96 8.30
CA THR A 360 -15.73 -2.61 8.68
C THR A 360 -16.77 -2.61 9.81
N SER A 361 -17.13 -3.78 10.32
CA SER A 361 -18.10 -3.95 11.41
C SER A 361 -17.59 -4.96 12.45
N GLY A 362 -18.04 -4.80 13.70
CA GLY A 362 -17.69 -5.69 14.81
C GLY A 362 -16.45 -5.23 15.59
N SER A 363 -15.92 -6.10 16.44
CA SER A 363 -14.70 -5.82 17.21
C SER A 363 -13.49 -5.73 16.27
N GLU A 364 -12.50 -4.91 16.64
CA GLU A 364 -11.27 -4.71 15.85
C GLU A 364 -11.53 -4.16 14.42
N SER A 365 -12.69 -3.53 14.18
CA SER A 365 -13.10 -3.02 12.87
C SER A 365 -12.14 -1.97 12.29
N SER A 366 -11.96 -2.00 10.98
CA SER A 366 -11.29 -0.96 10.20
C SER A 366 -12.30 0.05 9.65
N SER A 367 -11.89 1.29 9.43
CA SER A 367 -12.75 2.26 8.76
C SER A 367 -12.93 1.91 7.27
N PRO A 368 -14.10 2.15 6.66
CA PRO A 368 -14.27 2.00 5.22
C PRO A 368 -13.26 2.83 4.41
N LEU A 369 -12.89 4.01 4.94
CA LEU A 369 -11.88 4.88 4.33
C LEU A 369 -10.48 4.26 4.35
N ALA A 370 -10.08 3.59 5.43
CA ALA A 370 -8.81 2.87 5.46
C ALA A 370 -8.78 1.75 4.41
N ASN A 371 -9.88 1.01 4.25
CA ASN A 371 -9.98 0.00 3.20
C ASN A 371 -9.89 0.63 1.81
N HIS A 372 -10.50 1.80 1.62
CA HIS A 372 -10.43 2.54 0.36
C HIS A 372 -9.00 3.05 0.06
N CYS A 373 -8.23 3.42 1.08
CA CYS A 373 -6.81 3.73 0.98
C CYS A 373 -5.96 2.52 0.59
N ILE A 374 -6.30 1.30 1.05
CA ILE A 374 -5.62 0.06 0.62
C ILE A 374 -5.79 -0.11 -0.90
N LEU A 375 -7.03 0.00 -1.39
CA LEU A 375 -7.35 -0.13 -2.82
C LEU A 375 -6.60 0.90 -3.66
N PHE A 376 -6.52 2.15 -3.18
CA PHE A 376 -5.70 3.18 -3.83
C PHE A 376 -4.24 2.76 -3.95
N ARG A 377 -3.64 2.23 -2.87
CA ARG A 377 -2.23 1.82 -2.87
C ARG A 377 -1.95 0.65 -3.82
N GLN A 378 -2.92 -0.25 -4.01
CA GLN A 378 -2.83 -1.29 -5.04
C GLN A 378 -2.75 -0.67 -6.44
N LEU A 379 -3.64 0.26 -6.78
CA LEU A 379 -3.64 0.96 -8.07
C LEU A 379 -2.36 1.77 -8.30
N GLU A 380 -1.96 2.57 -7.30
CA GLU A 380 -0.75 3.39 -7.34
C GLU A 380 0.50 2.54 -7.57
N TYR A 381 0.61 1.41 -6.89
CA TYR A 381 1.75 0.53 -7.07
C TYR A 381 1.72 -0.21 -8.41
N GLU A 382 0.56 -0.65 -8.89
CA GLU A 382 0.45 -1.30 -10.21
C GLU A 382 0.97 -0.36 -11.31
N ILE A 383 0.61 0.92 -11.25
CA ILE A 383 1.13 1.96 -12.16
C ILE A 383 2.64 2.10 -12.01
N PHE A 384 3.11 2.32 -10.78
CA PHE A 384 4.53 2.47 -10.50
C PHE A 384 5.34 1.26 -11.01
N HIS A 385 4.91 0.05 -10.70
CA HIS A 385 5.60 -1.18 -11.07
C HIS A 385 5.64 -1.37 -12.58
N THR A 386 4.50 -1.22 -13.25
CA THR A 386 4.37 -1.45 -14.70
C THR A 386 5.17 -0.44 -15.52
N LEU A 387 5.29 0.81 -15.05
CA LEU A 387 6.06 1.84 -15.75
C LEU A 387 7.57 1.77 -15.52
N ASN A 388 8.02 1.22 -14.39
CA ASN A 388 9.44 1.27 -13.99
C ASN A 388 10.17 -0.08 -14.11
N TYR A 389 9.46 -1.21 -14.15
CA TYR A 389 10.07 -2.55 -14.12
C TYR A 389 9.79 -3.36 -15.39
N LYS A 390 10.69 -4.30 -15.69
CA LYS A 390 10.54 -5.21 -16.84
C LYS A 390 9.29 -6.09 -16.65
N PRO A 391 8.52 -6.35 -17.73
CA PRO A 391 7.45 -7.34 -17.69
C PRO A 391 8.01 -8.74 -17.39
N ARG A 392 7.14 -9.64 -16.91
CA ARG A 392 7.53 -11.04 -16.65
C ARG A 392 7.96 -11.71 -17.96
N ALA A 393 9.12 -12.35 -17.96
CA ALA A 393 9.72 -12.98 -19.15
C ALA A 393 8.83 -14.06 -19.80
N ASN A 394 7.94 -14.68 -19.01
CA ASN A 394 7.08 -15.80 -19.44
C ASN A 394 5.61 -15.36 -19.63
N GLY A 395 5.34 -14.07 -19.76
CA GLY A 395 3.99 -13.54 -19.95
C GLY A 395 3.52 -13.59 -21.41
N THR A 396 2.22 -13.77 -21.60
CA THR A 396 1.55 -13.41 -22.87
C THR A 396 1.87 -11.95 -23.22
N PHE A 397 1.83 -11.61 -24.51
CA PHE A 397 1.94 -10.22 -24.98
C PHE A 397 1.09 -9.28 -24.10
N PHE A 398 1.74 -8.25 -23.54
CA PHE A 398 1.10 -7.27 -22.66
C PHE A 398 0.81 -6.00 -23.45
N ASP A 399 -0.47 -5.73 -23.69
CA ASP A 399 -0.90 -4.49 -24.35
C ASP A 399 -0.88 -3.31 -23.38
N TYR A 400 0.24 -2.60 -23.36
CA TYR A 400 0.42 -1.40 -22.54
C TYR A 400 -0.62 -0.32 -22.84
N LYS A 401 -1.08 -0.17 -24.09
CA LYS A 401 -2.03 0.89 -24.45
C LYS A 401 -3.41 0.58 -23.85
N SER A 402 -3.89 -0.66 -24.02
CA SER A 402 -5.14 -1.10 -23.39
C SER A 402 -5.05 -1.04 -21.87
N TRP A 403 -3.90 -1.40 -21.28
CA TRP A 403 -3.68 -1.29 -19.84
C TRP A 403 -3.75 0.17 -19.36
N LYS A 404 -3.09 1.11 -20.06
CA LYS A 404 -3.08 2.54 -19.69
C LYS A 404 -4.51 3.11 -19.64
N THR A 405 -5.33 2.80 -20.64
CA THR A 405 -6.74 3.22 -20.66
C THR A 405 -7.54 2.56 -19.53
N GLY A 406 -7.46 1.23 -19.39
CA GLY A 406 -8.18 0.52 -18.32
C GLY A 406 -7.75 0.93 -16.91
N MET A 407 -6.49 1.33 -16.73
CA MET A 407 -5.96 1.85 -15.48
C MET A 407 -6.56 3.22 -15.13
N LYS A 408 -6.71 4.10 -16.12
CA LYS A 408 -7.44 5.37 -15.95
C LYS A 408 -8.88 5.13 -15.51
N ASP A 409 -9.58 4.20 -16.17
CA ASP A 409 -10.98 3.89 -15.82
C ASP A 409 -11.12 3.38 -14.39
N ARG A 410 -10.21 2.48 -13.96
CA ARG A 410 -10.16 1.98 -12.57
C ARG A 410 -9.87 3.07 -11.55
N LEU A 411 -9.01 4.05 -11.86
CA LEU A 411 -8.76 5.20 -10.98
C LEU A 411 -10.00 6.09 -10.84
N VAL A 412 -10.71 6.34 -11.93
CA VAL A 412 -11.95 7.13 -11.93
C VAL A 412 -13.05 6.39 -11.17
N GLU A 413 -13.19 5.08 -11.38
CA GLU A 413 -14.13 4.24 -10.64
C GLU A 413 -13.80 4.22 -9.14
N TRP A 414 -12.52 4.08 -8.78
CA TRP A 414 -12.08 4.18 -7.40
C TRP A 414 -12.49 5.51 -6.78
N HIS A 415 -12.19 6.64 -7.45
CA HIS A 415 -12.55 7.97 -6.96
C HIS A 415 -14.07 8.17 -6.83
N ALA A 416 -14.88 7.64 -7.75
CA ALA A 416 -16.33 7.71 -7.69
C ALA A 416 -16.94 6.93 -6.50
N ASN A 417 -16.21 5.95 -5.98
CA ASN A 417 -16.63 5.07 -4.87
C ASN A 417 -16.03 5.48 -3.51
N VAL A 418 -15.58 6.73 -3.36
CA VAL A 418 -15.09 7.26 -2.07
C VAL A 418 -16.20 7.15 -1.00
N PRO A 419 -15.93 6.47 0.13
CA PRO A 419 -16.88 6.39 1.23
C PRO A 419 -17.25 7.78 1.80
N PRO A 420 -18.43 7.93 2.43
CA PRO A 420 -18.83 9.20 3.03
C PRO A 420 -17.78 9.74 4.00
N LEU A 421 -17.41 11.01 3.82
CA LEU A 421 -16.46 11.70 4.68
C LEU A 421 -17.19 12.34 5.86
N ASP A 422 -16.58 12.26 7.03
CA ASP A 422 -17.03 13.04 8.18
C ASP A 422 -16.53 14.49 8.03
N PRO A 423 -17.43 15.48 7.85
CA PRO A 423 -17.03 16.88 7.70
C PRO A 423 -16.36 17.45 8.96
N THR A 424 -16.47 16.77 10.11
CA THR A 424 -15.81 17.16 11.35
C THR A 424 -14.39 16.60 11.49
N SER A 425 -14.02 15.62 10.66
CA SER A 425 -12.66 15.09 10.65
C SER A 425 -11.69 16.17 10.17
N LYS A 426 -10.73 16.51 11.03
CA LYS A 426 -9.64 17.39 10.67
C LYS A 426 -8.75 16.70 9.64
N LEU A 427 -8.66 15.38 9.67
CA LEU A 427 -7.54 14.66 9.08
C LEU A 427 -7.74 14.10 7.67
N ALA A 428 -8.98 13.87 7.23
CA ALA A 428 -9.31 13.39 5.88
C ALA A 428 -10.08 14.45 5.06
N PRO A 429 -9.41 15.53 4.60
CA PRO A 429 -10.10 16.57 3.85
C PRO A 429 -10.59 16.03 2.51
N GLN A 430 -11.73 16.53 2.03
CA GLN A 430 -12.39 16.09 0.80
C GLN A 430 -11.45 16.08 -0.43
N ASN A 431 -10.53 17.05 -0.48
CA ASN A 431 -9.53 17.19 -1.52
C ASN A 431 -8.40 16.13 -1.51
N PHE A 432 -8.31 15.28 -0.49
CA PHE A 432 -7.28 14.23 -0.43
C PHE A 432 -7.42 13.25 -1.60
N PHE A 433 -8.65 12.78 -1.85
CA PHE A 433 -8.93 11.79 -2.91
C PHE A 433 -8.78 12.41 -4.30
N ASP A 434 -9.16 13.69 -4.46
CA ASP A 434 -8.89 14.45 -5.68
C ASP A 434 -7.38 14.55 -5.93
N GLY A 435 -6.62 14.96 -4.92
CA GLY A 435 -5.16 15.06 -5.01
C GLY A 435 -4.52 13.73 -5.38
N ALA A 436 -4.98 12.63 -4.77
CA ALA A 436 -4.54 11.27 -5.06
C ALA A 436 -4.87 10.82 -6.49
N LEU A 437 -6.08 11.12 -7.00
CA LEU A 437 -6.46 10.84 -8.38
C LEU A 437 -5.53 11.56 -9.36
N TYR A 438 -5.42 12.88 -9.24
CA TYR A 438 -4.71 13.69 -10.23
C TYR A 438 -3.19 13.47 -10.21
N ILE A 439 -2.56 13.25 -9.05
CA ILE A 439 -1.13 12.92 -9.02
C ILE A 439 -0.83 11.55 -9.65
N THR A 440 -1.73 10.59 -9.47
CA THR A 440 -1.58 9.25 -10.06
C THR A 440 -1.87 9.27 -11.55
N LEU A 441 -2.79 10.12 -12.02
CA LEU A 441 -2.99 10.38 -13.46
C LEU A 441 -1.78 11.08 -14.09
N VAL A 442 -1.18 12.06 -13.41
CA VAL A 442 0.09 12.66 -13.85
C VAL A 442 1.15 11.59 -14.00
N SER A 443 1.28 10.68 -13.04
CA SER A 443 2.23 9.55 -13.10
C SER A 443 1.95 8.61 -14.27
N LEU A 444 0.69 8.26 -14.51
CA LEU A 444 0.26 7.34 -15.56
C LEU A 444 0.45 7.91 -16.98
N PHE A 445 0.24 9.21 -17.16
CA PHE A 445 0.30 9.87 -18.46
C PHE A 445 1.64 10.56 -18.74
N SER A 446 2.53 10.65 -17.75
CA SER A 446 3.88 11.17 -17.97
C SER A 446 4.68 10.27 -18.93
N PRO A 447 5.62 10.86 -19.68
CA PRO A 447 6.58 10.11 -20.48
C PRO A 447 7.25 9.00 -19.65
N SER A 448 7.35 7.81 -20.24
CA SER A 448 7.93 6.63 -19.59
C SER A 448 8.63 5.75 -20.62
N ARG A 449 9.34 4.71 -20.18
CA ARG A 449 10.01 3.75 -21.07
C ARG A 449 9.07 3.15 -22.12
N HIS A 450 7.82 2.88 -21.74
CA HIS A 450 6.82 2.28 -22.61
C HIS A 450 6.07 3.31 -23.46
N PHE A 451 6.12 4.58 -23.07
CA PHE A 451 5.47 5.70 -23.74
C PHE A 451 6.44 6.90 -23.86
N PRO A 452 7.49 6.81 -24.69
CA PRO A 452 8.51 7.85 -24.79
C PRO A 452 8.03 9.09 -25.56
N HIS A 453 7.06 8.92 -26.47
CA HIS A 453 6.50 9.98 -27.29
C HIS A 453 5.00 10.05 -27.05
N LEU A 454 4.52 11.20 -26.60
CA LEU A 454 3.11 11.47 -26.36
C LEU A 454 2.50 12.19 -27.57
N SER A 455 1.29 11.80 -27.93
CA SER A 455 0.48 12.54 -28.91
C SER A 455 0.05 13.91 -28.38
N GLU A 456 -0.34 14.82 -29.27
CA GLU A 456 -0.81 16.16 -28.86
C GLU A 456 -1.99 16.07 -27.87
N ASP A 457 -2.95 15.18 -28.13
CA ASP A 457 -4.10 14.94 -27.24
C ASP A 457 -3.66 14.46 -25.84
N GLU A 458 -2.69 13.53 -25.77
CA GLU A 458 -2.14 13.05 -24.50
C GLU A 458 -1.36 14.13 -23.75
N LEU A 459 -0.65 15.02 -24.47
CA LEU A 459 0.03 16.17 -23.88
C LEU A 459 -0.97 17.17 -23.32
N ARG A 460 -2.10 17.41 -23.99
CA ARG A 460 -3.18 18.26 -23.49
C ARG A 460 -3.86 17.66 -22.25
N ASP A 461 -4.14 16.36 -22.27
CA ASP A 461 -4.68 15.64 -21.09
C ASP A 461 -3.69 15.71 -19.91
N LEU A 462 -2.40 15.46 -20.13
CA LEU A 462 -1.36 15.55 -19.09
C LEU A 462 -1.21 16.97 -18.54
N ALA A 463 -1.21 17.99 -19.41
CA ALA A 463 -1.15 19.40 -18.98
C ALA A 463 -2.33 19.76 -18.08
N GLN A 464 -3.53 19.25 -18.40
CA GLN A 464 -4.71 19.43 -17.57
C GLN A 464 -4.56 18.73 -16.22
N TYR A 465 -4.17 17.46 -16.20
CA TYR A 465 -4.00 16.71 -14.95
C TYR A 465 -2.94 17.35 -14.04
N ALA A 466 -1.82 17.77 -14.61
CA ALA A 466 -0.76 18.48 -13.90
C ALA A 466 -1.23 19.83 -13.34
N SER A 467 -1.96 20.62 -14.15
CA SER A 467 -2.48 21.92 -13.72
C SER A 467 -3.47 21.77 -12.56
N THR A 468 -4.42 20.83 -12.64
CA THR A 468 -5.36 20.54 -11.55
C THR A 468 -4.62 20.04 -10.30
N SER A 469 -3.64 19.16 -10.46
CA SER A 469 -2.82 18.68 -9.34
C SER A 469 -2.09 19.83 -8.61
N ILE A 470 -1.47 20.75 -9.35
CA ILE A 470 -0.78 21.93 -8.79
C ILE A 470 -1.75 22.81 -7.98
N GLU A 471 -2.96 23.03 -8.49
CA GLU A 471 -3.97 23.84 -7.81
C GLU A 471 -4.44 23.22 -6.50
N LEU A 472 -4.69 21.90 -6.50
CA LEU A 472 -5.05 21.17 -5.28
C LEU A 472 -3.94 21.27 -4.22
N TYR A 473 -2.67 21.19 -4.64
CA TYR A 473 -1.54 21.41 -3.74
C TYR A 473 -1.45 22.86 -3.24
N ARG A 474 -1.73 23.86 -4.10
CA ARG A 474 -1.77 25.28 -3.71
C ARG A 474 -2.84 25.54 -2.64
N GLU A 475 -4.05 25.04 -2.85
CA GLU A 475 -5.16 25.17 -1.89
C GLU A 475 -4.84 24.46 -0.58
N GLY A 476 -4.39 23.21 -0.66
CA GLY A 476 -3.98 22.44 0.52
C GLY A 476 -2.88 23.14 1.31
N PHE A 477 -1.91 23.78 0.64
CA PHE A 477 -0.84 24.53 1.31
C PHE A 477 -1.38 25.79 1.99
N LYS A 478 -2.19 26.59 1.28
CA LYS A 478 -2.79 27.82 1.79
C LYS A 478 -3.66 27.58 3.02
N GLU A 479 -4.39 26.46 3.04
CA GLU A 479 -5.28 26.09 4.13
C GLU A 479 -4.58 25.33 5.28
N GLY A 480 -3.26 25.07 5.18
CA GLY A 480 -2.52 24.31 6.19
C GLY A 480 -2.92 22.83 6.26
N LYS A 481 -3.53 22.29 5.19
CA LYS A 481 -4.01 20.90 5.11
C LYS A 481 -2.93 19.92 4.65
N LEU A 482 -1.80 20.39 4.08
CA LEU A 482 -0.67 19.52 3.70
C LEU A 482 0.12 19.06 4.93
N ARG A 483 0.08 17.75 5.22
CA ARG A 483 0.75 17.18 6.40
C ARG A 483 2.06 16.45 6.11
N PHE A 484 2.24 16.01 4.87
CA PHE A 484 3.31 15.08 4.51
C PHE A 484 4.25 15.66 3.46
N TYR A 485 4.97 16.73 3.83
CA TYR A 485 5.89 17.42 2.90
C TYR A 485 6.88 16.48 2.21
N TRP A 486 7.37 15.44 2.89
CA TRP A 486 8.27 14.44 2.28
C TRP A 486 7.62 13.64 1.12
N ARG A 487 6.29 13.54 1.07
CA ARG A 487 5.50 12.93 -0.01
C ARG A 487 4.95 13.99 -0.96
N THR A 488 4.40 15.08 -0.43
CA THR A 488 3.73 16.11 -1.24
C THR A 488 4.72 16.99 -2.02
N THR A 489 5.94 17.23 -1.51
CA THR A 489 6.96 18.02 -2.24
C THR A 489 7.40 17.30 -3.53
N PRO A 490 7.78 16.01 -3.51
CA PRO A 490 8.09 15.30 -4.75
C PRO A 490 6.89 15.20 -5.71
N ASN A 491 5.68 15.05 -5.19
CA ASN A 491 4.46 15.01 -6.02
C ASN A 491 4.23 16.32 -6.76
N LEU A 492 4.32 17.44 -6.04
CA LEU A 492 4.17 18.75 -6.65
C LEU A 492 5.27 19.00 -7.69
N PHE A 493 6.52 18.62 -7.38
CA PHE A 493 7.62 18.67 -8.34
C PHE A 493 7.29 17.87 -9.60
N GLN A 494 6.79 16.64 -9.47
CA GLN A 494 6.43 15.79 -10.59
C GLN A 494 5.34 16.43 -11.47
N SER A 495 4.29 16.99 -10.86
CA SER A 495 3.24 17.71 -11.59
C SER A 495 3.78 18.94 -12.32
N GLY A 496 4.62 19.74 -11.66
CA GLY A 496 5.26 20.89 -12.29
C GLY A 496 6.19 20.49 -13.45
N ALA A 497 7.00 19.45 -13.27
CA ALA A 497 7.95 18.98 -14.26
C ALA A 497 7.22 18.39 -15.49
N ALA A 498 6.13 17.65 -15.27
CA ALA A 498 5.25 17.19 -16.33
C ALA A 498 4.64 18.36 -17.11
N LEU A 499 4.25 19.44 -16.42
CA LEU A 499 3.70 20.63 -17.07
C LEU A 499 4.74 21.37 -17.93
N ILE A 500 5.96 21.55 -17.43
CA ILE A 500 7.07 22.12 -18.21
C ILE A 500 7.35 21.25 -19.46
N HIS A 501 7.34 19.93 -19.32
CA HIS A 501 7.49 19.02 -20.45
C HIS A 501 6.37 19.18 -21.48
N CYS A 502 5.11 19.35 -21.04
CA CYS A 502 3.98 19.59 -21.94
C CYS A 502 4.15 20.89 -22.72
N ILE A 503 4.53 21.99 -22.04
CA ILE A 503 4.76 23.29 -22.69
C ILE A 503 5.85 23.13 -23.77
N LYS A 504 7.00 22.54 -23.42
CA LYS A 504 8.10 22.35 -24.38
C LYS A 504 7.68 21.49 -25.57
N SER A 505 7.01 20.37 -25.33
CA SER A 505 6.63 19.42 -26.38
C SER A 505 5.55 19.97 -27.31
N LEU A 506 4.51 20.61 -26.77
CA LEU A 506 3.46 21.23 -27.57
C LEU A 506 4.02 22.38 -28.43
N THR A 507 4.92 23.19 -27.87
CA THR A 507 5.62 24.24 -28.61
C THR A 507 6.44 23.68 -29.78
N LEU A 508 7.21 22.61 -29.54
CA LEU A 508 8.01 21.95 -30.57
C LEU A 508 7.16 21.29 -31.66
N GLN A 509 5.95 20.83 -31.31
CA GLN A 509 4.98 20.28 -32.27
C GLN A 509 4.23 21.37 -33.06
N GLY A 510 4.41 22.65 -32.74
CA GLY A 510 3.69 23.76 -33.37
C GLY A 510 2.21 23.82 -33.02
N ALA A 511 1.81 23.20 -31.90
CA ALA A 511 0.43 23.20 -31.44
C ALA A 511 0.00 24.60 -30.98
N VAL A 512 -1.28 24.93 -31.16
CA VAL A 512 -1.87 26.19 -30.68
C VAL A 512 -2.44 25.97 -29.28
N PHE A 513 -1.94 26.70 -28.28
CA PHE A 513 -2.41 26.63 -26.90
C PHE A 513 -2.06 27.91 -26.11
N ASP A 514 -2.74 28.14 -24.99
CA ASP A 514 -2.46 29.27 -24.08
C ASP A 514 -1.20 28.99 -23.24
N VAL A 515 -0.05 29.35 -23.78
CA VAL A 515 1.26 29.24 -23.11
C VAL A 515 1.28 30.04 -21.81
N ASN A 516 0.63 31.21 -21.77
CA ASN A 516 0.67 32.11 -20.61
C ASN A 516 -0.10 31.52 -19.42
N ALA A 517 -1.25 30.90 -19.66
CA ALA A 517 -1.99 30.18 -18.63
C ALA A 517 -1.15 29.04 -18.01
N LEU A 518 -0.47 28.24 -18.83
CA LEU A 518 0.36 27.14 -18.32
C LEU A 518 1.61 27.66 -17.59
N LYS A 519 2.25 28.72 -18.09
CA LYS A 519 3.37 29.38 -17.38
C LYS A 519 2.95 29.93 -16.01
N SER A 520 1.75 30.50 -15.91
CA SER A 520 1.20 30.94 -14.63
C SER A 520 1.11 29.78 -13.62
N ARG A 521 0.68 28.59 -14.06
CA ARG A 521 0.65 27.39 -13.20
C ARG A 521 2.05 26.91 -12.80
N VAL A 522 3.04 27.01 -13.69
CA VAL A 522 4.45 26.71 -13.34
C VAL A 522 4.96 27.66 -12.25
N SER A 523 4.64 28.95 -12.34
CA SER A 523 4.99 29.94 -11.30
C SER A 523 4.31 29.64 -9.95
N VAL A 524 3.04 29.23 -9.96
CA VAL A 524 2.33 28.75 -8.76
C VAL A 524 3.05 27.54 -8.15
N CYS A 525 3.45 26.57 -8.97
CA CYS A 525 4.18 25.38 -8.53
C CYS A 525 5.51 25.77 -7.84
N SER A 526 6.32 26.65 -8.44
CA SER A 526 7.59 27.12 -7.82
C SER A 526 7.32 27.80 -6.47
N THR A 527 6.33 28.68 -6.40
CA THR A 527 5.97 29.40 -5.17
C THR A 527 5.60 28.44 -4.03
N VAL A 528 4.79 27.43 -4.32
CA VAL A 528 4.38 26.43 -3.32
C VAL A 528 5.57 25.54 -2.93
N LEU A 529 6.42 25.13 -3.87
CA LEU A 529 7.64 24.37 -3.58
C LEU A 529 8.59 25.12 -2.63
N TRP A 530 8.75 26.44 -2.80
CA TRP A 530 9.50 27.29 -1.88
C TRP A 530 8.95 27.22 -0.45
N GLY A 531 7.64 27.43 -0.28
CA GLY A 531 7.00 27.35 1.04
C GLY A 531 7.07 25.95 1.67
N MET A 532 7.01 24.89 0.86
CA MET A 532 7.16 23.52 1.33
C MET A 532 8.60 23.19 1.74
N ALA A 533 9.60 23.71 1.03
CA ALA A 533 11.02 23.49 1.33
C ALA A 533 11.43 24.11 2.68
N GLU A 534 10.80 25.21 3.10
CA GLU A 534 11.00 25.78 4.44
C GLU A 534 10.50 24.84 5.55
N ARG A 535 9.37 24.15 5.31
CA ARG A 535 8.78 23.18 6.25
C ARG A 535 9.45 21.80 6.20
N TYR A 536 10.18 21.51 5.11
CA TYR A 536 10.88 20.26 4.88
C TYR A 536 12.22 20.54 4.17
N PRO A 537 13.29 20.84 4.94
CA PRO A 537 14.58 21.25 4.37
C PRO A 537 15.19 20.30 3.33
N PRO A 538 15.10 18.95 3.47
CA PRO A 538 15.57 18.04 2.42
C PRO A 538 14.85 18.24 1.06
N GLY A 539 13.65 18.81 1.08
CA GLY A 539 12.87 19.17 -0.11
C GLY A 539 13.45 20.32 -0.94
N ALA A 540 14.43 21.07 -0.41
CA ALA A 540 15.08 22.17 -1.14
C ALA A 540 15.71 21.70 -2.46
N SER A 541 16.20 20.45 -2.52
CA SER A 541 16.73 19.83 -3.74
C SER A 541 15.72 19.81 -4.90
N TYR A 542 14.43 19.58 -4.62
CA TYR A 542 13.38 19.61 -5.64
C TYR A 542 13.09 21.03 -6.11
N ARG A 543 13.04 21.98 -5.18
CA ARG A 543 12.82 23.40 -5.48
C ARG A 543 13.93 23.93 -6.39
N ASP A 544 15.19 23.72 -6.01
CA ASP A 544 16.34 24.24 -6.76
C ASP A 544 16.39 23.66 -8.17
N ARG A 545 16.13 22.35 -8.31
CA ARG A 545 16.05 21.69 -9.60
C ARG A 545 14.86 22.15 -10.44
N PHE A 546 13.73 22.42 -9.81
CA PHE A 546 12.54 22.94 -10.49
C PHE A 546 12.79 24.33 -11.05
N ASP A 547 13.42 25.22 -10.28
CA ASP A 547 13.74 26.57 -10.73
C ASP A 547 14.70 26.55 -11.93
N GLU A 548 15.70 25.64 -11.94
CA GLU A 548 16.56 25.40 -13.11
C GLU A 548 15.75 24.96 -14.34
N MET A 549 14.83 24.01 -14.18
CA MET A 549 13.96 23.55 -15.27
C MET A 549 13.03 24.66 -15.78
N SER A 550 12.50 25.49 -14.88
CA SER A 550 11.62 26.61 -15.23
C SER A 550 12.37 27.69 -16.01
N ALA A 551 13.62 27.99 -15.63
CA ALA A 551 14.44 28.96 -16.35
C ALA A 551 14.66 28.56 -17.83
N THR A 552 14.99 27.29 -18.09
CA THR A 552 15.17 26.79 -19.47
C THR A 552 13.90 26.85 -20.31
N MET A 553 12.72 26.82 -19.68
CA MET A 553 11.44 26.96 -20.39
C MET A 553 11.23 28.41 -20.88
N ASP A 554 11.64 29.39 -20.08
CA ASP A 554 11.48 30.80 -20.43
C ASP A 554 12.38 31.24 -21.58
N GLU A 555 13.60 30.69 -21.66
CA GLU A 555 14.53 30.89 -22.78
C GLU A 555 13.91 30.39 -24.10
N MET A 556 13.38 29.16 -24.14
CA MET A 556 12.80 28.57 -25.35
C MET A 556 11.51 29.28 -25.83
N ALA A 557 10.70 29.78 -24.90
CA ALA A 557 9.44 30.43 -25.24
C ALA A 557 9.64 31.86 -25.80
N SER A 558 10.81 32.46 -25.59
CA SER A 558 11.15 33.81 -26.06
C SER A 558 11.46 33.89 -27.56
N GLU A 559 11.62 32.75 -28.24
CA GLU A 559 12.00 32.63 -29.65
C GLU A 559 10.82 32.51 -30.63
N LEU A 560 9.56 32.50 -30.16
CA LEU A 560 8.37 32.26 -30.99
C LEU A 560 7.39 33.45 -31.02
N PRO A 561 6.71 33.73 -32.14
CA PRO A 561 5.86 34.90 -32.28
C PRO A 561 4.62 34.80 -31.39
N MET A 562 4.34 35.88 -30.65
CA MET A 562 3.12 36.09 -29.88
C MET A 562 1.96 36.49 -30.81
N ASP A 563 0.88 35.72 -30.83
CA ASP A 563 -0.50 36.23 -30.67
C ASP A 563 -1.54 35.09 -30.59
N ILE A 564 -2.59 35.33 -29.81
CA ILE A 564 -3.44 34.39 -29.07
C ILE A 564 -4.62 33.83 -29.88
N SER A 565 -5.08 32.61 -29.55
CA SER A 565 -6.52 32.32 -29.46
C SER A 565 -6.86 31.89 -28.03
N SER A 566 -7.96 32.43 -27.50
CA SER A 566 -8.42 32.32 -26.10
C SER A 566 -8.97 30.94 -25.72
N ASP A 567 -8.98 30.00 -26.65
CA ASP A 567 -9.66 28.73 -26.47
C ASP A 567 -8.61 27.63 -26.32
N PHE A 568 -8.18 27.40 -25.08
CA PHE A 568 -7.56 26.13 -24.71
C PHE A 568 -8.65 25.05 -24.78
N LEU A 569 -8.79 24.42 -25.96
CA LEU A 569 -9.61 23.22 -26.09
C LEU A 569 -8.91 22.11 -25.30
N PHE A 570 -9.44 21.83 -24.10
CA PHE A 570 -9.07 20.67 -23.30
C PHE A 570 -9.30 19.39 -24.12
N GLY A 571 -8.39 18.42 -23.99
CA GLY A 571 -8.46 17.14 -24.69
C GLY A 571 -9.76 16.37 -24.42
N HIS A 572 -9.99 15.33 -25.23
CA HIS A 572 -11.25 14.57 -25.34
C HIS A 572 -11.76 13.90 -24.04
N ASN A 573 -11.00 13.93 -22.94
CA ASN A 573 -11.35 13.26 -21.68
C ASN A 573 -11.38 14.20 -20.47
N VAL A 574 -12.26 15.21 -20.53
CA VAL A 574 -12.55 16.06 -19.37
C VAL A 574 -13.25 15.20 -18.31
N LEU A 575 -12.53 14.89 -17.22
CA LEU A 575 -13.17 14.42 -15.99
C LEU A 575 -14.17 15.49 -15.53
N PRO A 576 -15.32 15.12 -14.94
CA PRO A 576 -16.32 16.08 -14.47
C PRO A 576 -15.65 17.22 -13.69
N SER A 577 -16.08 18.46 -13.93
CA SER A 577 -15.55 19.63 -13.22
C SER A 577 -15.63 19.40 -11.71
N LEU A 578 -14.48 19.36 -11.04
CA LEU A 578 -14.41 19.36 -9.59
C LEU A 578 -15.17 20.58 -9.07
N ASN A 579 -16.14 20.36 -8.18
CA ASN A 579 -16.73 21.45 -7.43
C ASN A 579 -15.74 21.88 -6.33
N LEU A 580 -14.85 22.80 -6.68
CA LEU A 580 -13.87 23.39 -5.75
C LEU A 580 -14.51 24.40 -4.78
N ASP A 581 -15.81 24.72 -4.93
CA ASP A 581 -16.53 25.67 -4.07
C ASP A 581 -17.10 25.02 -2.78
N GLY A 582 -16.71 23.78 -2.48
CA GLY A 582 -17.12 23.06 -1.28
C GLY A 582 -16.25 23.35 -0.05
N ALA A 583 -16.80 24.12 0.90
CA ALA A 583 -16.32 24.38 2.27
C ALA A 583 -15.44 25.64 2.50
N ALA A 584 -15.80 26.76 1.89
CA ALA A 584 -15.53 28.08 2.45
C ALA A 584 -16.56 28.46 3.54
N ALA A 585 -16.75 27.61 4.55
CA ALA A 585 -17.44 27.95 5.80
C ALA A 585 -17.31 26.79 6.80
N LEU A 586 -16.52 27.00 7.87
CA LEU A 586 -16.59 26.41 9.22
C LEU A 586 -15.19 26.27 9.86
N TRP A 587 -14.40 27.35 9.90
CA TRP A 587 -13.18 27.37 10.72
C TRP A 587 -12.96 28.75 11.35
N THR A 588 -13.67 29.03 12.45
CA THR A 588 -13.26 29.98 13.49
C THR A 588 -13.19 29.34 14.87
N SER A 589 -13.22 28.01 14.97
CA SER A 589 -12.87 27.36 16.23
C SER A 589 -11.36 27.28 16.32
N THR A 590 -10.79 28.11 17.19
CA THR A 590 -9.49 27.92 17.83
C THR A 590 -9.14 26.43 17.97
N PRO A 591 -7.87 26.02 17.74
CA PRO A 591 -7.45 24.69 18.16
C PRO A 591 -7.85 24.52 19.63
N PRO A 592 -8.33 23.33 20.07
CA PRO A 592 -8.55 23.12 21.49
C PRO A 592 -7.27 23.56 22.19
N THR A 593 -7.37 24.48 23.14
CA THR A 593 -6.22 25.04 23.86
C THR A 593 -5.32 23.88 24.25
N LEU A 594 -4.20 23.74 23.52
CA LEU A 594 -3.26 22.66 23.77
C LEU A 594 -2.81 22.83 25.21
N ASP A 595 -2.80 21.71 25.94
CA ASP A 595 -2.40 21.72 27.33
C ASP A 595 -1.03 22.43 27.45
N PRO A 596 -0.89 23.46 28.31
CA PRO A 596 0.37 24.18 28.50
C PRO A 596 1.55 23.24 28.76
N TRP A 597 1.29 22.05 29.32
CA TRP A 597 2.29 21.01 29.50
C TRP A 597 3.08 20.70 28.22
N ILE A 598 2.45 20.73 27.04
CA ILE A 598 3.11 20.43 25.75
C ILE A 598 4.13 21.51 25.37
N LEU A 599 3.87 22.77 25.75
CA LEU A 599 4.72 23.92 25.43
C LEU A 599 5.83 24.12 26.47
N ASP A 600 5.63 23.64 27.70
CA ASP A 600 6.57 23.78 28.82
C ASP A 600 7.73 22.75 28.81
N GLN A 601 7.80 21.84 27.83
CA GLN A 601 8.88 20.82 27.72
C GLN A 601 10.13 21.31 26.95
N ILE A 602 10.43 22.61 26.97
CA ILE A 602 11.66 23.19 26.36
C ILE A 602 12.88 22.94 27.24
#